data_AF-T0NBN0-F1
#
_entry.id   AF-T0NBN0-F1
#
_cell.length_a   1.000
_cell.length_b   1.000
_cell.length_c   1.000
_cell.angle_alpha   90.00
_cell.angle_beta   90.00
_cell.angle_gamma   90.00
#
_symmetry.space_group_name_H-M   'P 1'
#
loop_
_entity.id
_entity.type
_entity.pdbx_description
1 polymer ?
#
loop_
_entity_poly.entity_id
_entity_poly.type
_entity_poly.pdbx_seq_one_letter_code
_entity_poly.pdbx_strand_id
1 'polypeptide(L)' 'MLGKIIDINNTDAFVELMDGTTLDVSINRIPPNAKVGDKVDIGMNKPLNMLNDKMIDFF' A
#
# COMPACT_ATOMS: atom_id res chain seq x y z
N MET A 1 -7.73 2.95 7.92
CA MET A 1 -7.20 4.33 7.90
C MET A 1 -7.43 4.88 6.51
N LEU A 2 -8.08 6.04 6.38
CA LEU A 2 -8.47 6.59 5.07
C LEU A 2 -7.34 7.42 4.47
N GLY A 3 -7.06 7.21 3.19
CA GLY A 3 -6.09 7.99 2.43
C GLY A 3 -6.47 8.10 0.95
N LYS A 4 -5.74 8.93 0.21
CA LYS A 4 -5.92 9.16 -1.23
C LYS A 4 -4.75 8.54 -1.99
N ILE A 5 -5.05 7.78 -3.04
CA ILE A 5 -4.00 7.25 -3.93
C ILE A 5 -3.40 8.44 -4.69
N ILE A 6 -2.09 8.66 -4.54
CA ILE A 6 -1.34 9.70 -5.24
C ILE A 6 -0.51 9.12 -6.39
N ASP A 7 -0.15 7.83 -6.31
CA ASP A 7 0.50 7.09 -7.40
C ASP A 7 0.20 5.59 -7.28
N ILE A 8 0.20 4.86 -8.39
CA ILE A 8 -0.11 3.43 -8.44
C ILE A 8 0.57 2.76 -9.63
N ASN A 9 1.15 1.58 -9.37
CA ASN A 9 1.72 0.72 -10.40
C ASN A 9 1.18 -0.72 -10.24
N ASN A 10 1.81 -1.68 -10.93
CA ASN A 10 1.36 -3.07 -10.96
C ASN A 10 1.61 -3.85 -9.64
N THR A 11 2.45 -3.34 -8.75
CA THR A 11 2.84 -4.02 -7.50
C THR A 11 2.40 -3.24 -6.27
N ASP A 12 2.52 -1.91 -6.33
CA ASP A 12 2.43 -1.01 -5.19
C ASP A 12 1.65 0.26 -5.52
N ALA A 13 1.18 0.92 -4.47
CA ALA A 13 0.51 2.20 -4.53
C ALA A 13 0.99 3.11 -3.41
N PHE A 14 1.14 4.39 -3.72
CA PHE A 14 1.42 5.43 -2.73
C PHE A 14 0.12 6.10 -2.33
N VAL A 15 -0.15 6.10 -1.02
CA VAL A 15 -1.37 6.64 -0.44
C VAL A 15 -1.02 7.74 0.54
N GLU A 16 -1.50 8.95 0.26
CA GLU A 16 -1.40 10.10 1.16
C GLU A 16 -2.53 10.06 2.18
N LEU A 17 -2.17 10.12 3.45
CA LEU A 17 -3.09 10.19 4.58
C LEU A 17 -3.50 11.63 4.87
N MET A 18 -4.56 11.80 5.66
CA MET A 18 -5.05 13.14 6.03
C MET A 18 -4.06 13.97 6.85
N ASP A 19 -3.08 13.33 7.50
CA ASP A 19 -2.02 14.00 8.25
C ASP A 19 -0.80 14.39 7.38
N GLY A 20 -0.86 14.13 6.07
CA GLY A 20 0.22 14.41 5.12
C GLY A 20 1.29 13.31 5.03
N THR A 21 1.14 12.21 5.78
CA THR A 21 2.03 11.05 5.67
C THR A 21 1.72 10.28 4.39
N THR A 22 2.75 9.85 3.66
CA THR A 22 2.61 8.93 2.52
C THR A 22 2.97 7.52 2.94
N LEU A 23 2.09 6.57 2.64
CA LEU A 23 2.32 5.14 2.83
C LEU A 23 2.55 4.46 1.50
N ASP A 24 3.52 3.55 1.48
CA ASP A 24 3.64 2.51 0.46
C ASP A 24 2.76 1.32 0.85
N VAL A 25 1.87 0.93 -0.04
CA VAL A 25 0.95 -0.19 0.14
C VAL A 25 0.92 -1.07 -1.10
N SER A 26 1.08 -2.38 -0.89
CA SER A 26 0.90 -3.36 -1.96
C SER A 26 -0.49 -3.26 -2.59
N ILE A 27 -0.56 -3.37 -3.92
CA ILE A 27 -1.80 -3.33 -4.70
C ILE A 27 -2.83 -4.36 -4.24
N ASN A 28 -2.39 -5.48 -3.63
CA ASN A 28 -3.26 -6.52 -3.07
C ASN A 28 -4.12 -6.03 -1.88
N ARG A 29 -3.75 -4.90 -1.27
CA ARG A 29 -4.48 -4.25 -0.18
C ARG A 29 -5.41 -3.14 -0.67
N ILE A 30 -5.31 -2.79 -1.95
CA ILE A 30 -6.11 -1.77 -2.60
C ILE A 30 -7.29 -2.43 -3.32
N PRO A 31 -8.49 -1.83 -3.32
CA PRO A 31 -9.60 -2.34 -4.11
C PRO A 31 -9.23 -2.50 -5.59
N PRO A 32 -9.69 -3.57 -6.26
CA PRO A 32 -9.45 -3.74 -7.68
C PRO A 32 -10.01 -2.55 -8.47
N ASN A 33 -9.29 -2.14 -9.51
CA ASN A 33 -9.59 -0.97 -10.36
C ASN A 33 -9.48 0.40 -9.70
N ALA A 34 -8.94 0.51 -8.47
CA ALA A 34 -8.63 1.80 -7.89
C ALA A 34 -7.59 2.55 -8.74
N LYS A 35 -7.73 3.87 -8.81
CA LYS A 35 -6.88 4.76 -9.60
C LYS A 35 -6.33 5.89 -8.74
N VAL A 36 -5.31 6.56 -9.26
CA VAL A 36 -4.83 7.82 -8.69
C VAL A 36 -6.00 8.79 -8.53
N GLY A 37 -6.13 9.37 -7.34
CA GLY A 37 -7.24 10.25 -6.96
C GLY A 37 -8.29 9.59 -6.09
N ASP A 38 -8.41 8.26 -6.11
CA ASP A 38 -9.41 7.54 -5.33
C ASP A 38 -9.08 7.58 -3.84
N LYS A 39 -10.13 7.60 -3.02
CA LYS A 39 -10.02 7.45 -1.57
C LYS A 39 -10.18 5.99 -1.20
N VAL A 40 -9.20 5.47 -0.46
CA VAL A 40 -9.15 4.07 -0.04
C VAL A 40 -9.02 3.97 1.47
N ASP A 41 -9.69 2.98 2.05
CA ASP A 41 -9.50 2.61 3.44
C ASP A 41 -8.41 1.54 3.53
N ILE A 42 -7.21 1.97 3.90
CA ILE A 42 -6.09 1.10 4.23
C ILE A 42 -6.35 0.57 5.66
N GLY A 43 -7.27 -0.38 5.78
CA GLY A 43 -7.49 -1.09 7.02
C GLY A 43 -6.27 -1.95 7.35
N MET A 44 -5.48 -1.56 8.36
CA MET A 44 -4.30 -2.31 8.83
C MET A 44 -4.62 -3.73 9.37
N ASN A 45 -5.90 -4.09 9.49
CA ASN A 45 -6.34 -5.35 10.10
C ASN A 45 -6.30 -6.58 9.18
N LYS A 46 -5.84 -6.48 7.92
CA LYS A 46 -5.63 -7.66 7.09
C LYS A 46 -4.18 -8.16 7.25
N PRO A 47 -3.94 -9.36 7.82
CA PRO A 47 -2.59 -9.87 8.02
C PRO A 47 -1.83 -9.93 6.68
N LEU A 48 -0.57 -9.50 6.72
CA LEU A 48 0.40 -9.66 5.64
C LEU A 48 0.69 -11.15 5.48
N ASN A 49 -0.08 -11.87 4.66
CA ASN A 49 0.46 -13.11 4.11
C ASN A 49 1.41 -12.70 2.99
N MET A 50 2.70 -12.91 3.23
CA MET A 50 3.89 -12.70 2.38
C MET A 50 4.75 -11.47 2.71
N LEU A 51 5.41 -11.53 3.87
CA LEU A 51 6.79 -11.02 3.95
C LEU A 51 7.69 -12.15 3.43
N ASN A 52 8.21 -12.02 2.20
CA ASN A 52 9.39 -12.80 1.81
C ASN A 52 10.61 -12.03 2.29
N ASP A 53 10.89 -12.14 3.59
CA ASP A 53 12.08 -11.56 4.21
C ASP A 53 13.28 -12.45 3.86
N LYS A 54 13.69 -12.45 2.59
CA LYS A 54 15.01 -12.95 2.22
C LYS A 54 16.01 -11.86 2.58
N MET A 55 16.45 -11.86 3.84
CA MET A 55 17.81 -11.43 4.13
C MET A 55 18.73 -12.31 3.31
N ILE A 56 19.33 -11.75 2.25
CA ILE A 56 20.49 -12.37 1.62
C ILE A 56 21.62 -12.14 2.60
N ASP A 57 21.95 -13.17 3.36
CA ASP A 57 23.14 -13.21 4.19
C ASP A 57 24.35 -13.27 3.23
N PHE A 58 25.06 -12.15 3.11
CA PHE A 58 26.43 -12.17 2.60
C PHE A 58 27.34 -12.14 3.83
N PHE A 59 28.04 -13.26 4.03
CA PHE A 59 29.13 -13.57 4.97
C PHE A 59 28.76 -14.36 6.23
#